data_AF-R7L8H9-F1
#
_entry.id   AF-R7L8H9-F1
#
_cell.length_a   1.000
_cell.length_b   1.000
_cell.length_c   1.000
_cell.angle_alpha   90.00
_cell.angle_beta   90.00
_cell.angle_gamma   90.00
#
_symmetry.space_group_name_H-M   'P 1'
#
loop_
_entity.id
_entity.type
_entity.pdbx_description
1 polymer ?
#
loop_
_entity_poly.entity_id
_entity_poly.type
_entity_poly.pdbx_seq_one_letter_code
_entity_poly.pdbx_strand_id
1 'polypeptide(L)'
;MTASGGGVALVDIKKNKASFYAFDSGNMHSACLLPDGNIVTASSDGDHICLFDIKNGCPSPESAKKKIYYLKFAHAVVWDKKRELLWAMGLDEIAAFKYAQEPEPILEKVDSIPLSGAAYDGHDLCAVQGLDLLFMTGKGLSIFDPDERKIYFSANIEKLKSISMNNGAVIVMRADESWWSQSIRLAGAGMLPAGTLKGARFYKARWLVPDHFSGN
;
A
#
# COMPACT_ATOMS: atom_id res chain seq x y z
N MET A 1 -4.25 -5.89 -6.65
CA MET A 1 -5.46 -6.01 -5.80
C MET A 1 -5.11 -6.84 -4.59
N THR A 2 -5.59 -6.48 -3.41
CA THR A 2 -5.47 -7.29 -2.18
C THR A 2 -6.83 -7.43 -1.51
N ALA A 3 -7.01 -8.47 -0.68
CA ALA A 3 -8.24 -8.71 0.03
C ALA A 3 -7.97 -9.15 1.47
N SER A 4 -8.83 -8.67 2.38
CA SER A 4 -8.84 -9.13 3.76
C SER A 4 -9.26 -10.59 3.81
N GLY A 5 -8.33 -11.45 4.21
CA GLY A 5 -8.40 -12.90 4.09
C GLY A 5 -7.19 -13.56 3.43
N GLY A 6 -6.21 -12.77 2.93
CA GLY A 6 -4.89 -13.28 2.52
C GLY A 6 -4.63 -13.30 1.01
N GLY A 7 -5.64 -12.92 0.21
CA GLY A 7 -5.53 -12.92 -1.26
C GLY A 7 -4.81 -11.70 -1.82
N VAL A 8 -3.94 -11.91 -2.79
CA VAL A 8 -3.36 -10.89 -3.67
C VAL A 8 -3.54 -11.32 -5.12
N ALA A 9 -3.78 -10.35 -6.02
CA ALA A 9 -3.81 -10.59 -7.45
C ALA A 9 -3.26 -9.40 -8.25
N LEU A 10 -2.50 -9.71 -9.29
CA LEU A 10 -2.18 -8.79 -10.38
C LEU A 10 -3.23 -8.99 -11.49
N VAL A 11 -4.01 -7.94 -11.75
CA VAL A 11 -5.14 -7.98 -12.69
C VAL A 11 -4.89 -7.01 -13.81
N ASP A 12 -4.87 -7.51 -15.05
CA ASP A 12 -4.94 -6.70 -16.25
C ASP A 12 -6.41 -6.35 -16.50
N ILE A 13 -6.76 -5.10 -16.18
CA ILE A 13 -8.14 -4.60 -16.30
C ILE A 13 -8.60 -4.58 -17.76
N LYS A 14 -7.70 -4.27 -18.72
CA LYS A 14 -8.06 -4.19 -20.14
C LYS A 14 -8.33 -5.58 -20.72
N LYS A 15 -7.57 -6.59 -20.29
CA LYS A 15 -7.73 -7.98 -20.74
C LYS A 15 -8.70 -8.79 -19.88
N ASN A 16 -9.24 -8.21 -18.81
CA ASN A 16 -10.09 -8.88 -17.82
C ASN A 16 -9.48 -10.20 -17.32
N LYS A 17 -8.17 -10.20 -17.04
CA LYS A 17 -7.41 -11.40 -16.69
C LYS A 17 -6.52 -11.16 -15.48
N ALA A 18 -6.53 -12.11 -14.54
CA ALA A 18 -5.50 -12.17 -13.51
C ALA A 18 -4.23 -12.81 -14.12
N SER A 19 -3.14 -12.06 -14.17
CA SER A 19 -1.83 -12.56 -14.62
C SER A 19 -1.05 -13.22 -13.48
N PHE A 20 -1.40 -12.91 -12.23
CA PHE A 20 -0.88 -13.55 -11.04
C PHE A 20 -1.91 -13.48 -9.92
N TYR A 21 -1.94 -14.49 -9.06
CA TYR A 21 -2.59 -14.44 -7.77
C TYR A 21 -1.77 -15.24 -6.77
N ALA A 22 -1.85 -14.85 -5.50
CA ALA A 22 -1.27 -15.60 -4.39
C ALA A 22 -2.17 -15.53 -3.16
N PHE A 23 -1.97 -16.52 -2.32
CA PHE A 23 -2.53 -16.56 -0.98
C PHE A 23 -1.36 -16.61 0.00
N ASP A 24 -1.31 -15.66 0.91
CA ASP A 24 -0.43 -15.74 2.07
C ASP A 24 -1.25 -15.66 3.36
N SER A 25 -0.66 -16.11 4.45
CA SER A 25 -1.31 -16.06 5.75
C SER A 25 -1.50 -14.61 6.22
N GLY A 26 -2.59 -14.41 6.96
CA GLY A 26 -2.96 -13.12 7.53
C GLY A 26 -3.80 -12.25 6.59
N ASN A 27 -3.75 -10.94 6.83
CA ASN A 27 -4.66 -9.98 6.21
C ASN A 27 -3.88 -9.05 5.27
N MET A 28 -4.03 -9.30 3.96
CA MET A 28 -3.25 -8.64 2.93
C MET A 28 -3.79 -7.23 2.63
N HIS A 29 -3.00 -6.22 2.97
CA HIS A 29 -3.44 -4.82 2.92
C HIS A 29 -2.81 -3.98 1.81
N SER A 30 -1.69 -4.43 1.25
CA SER A 30 -1.07 -3.78 0.10
C SER A 30 -0.22 -4.74 -0.72
N ALA A 31 -0.02 -4.38 -1.98
CA ALA A 31 0.87 -5.05 -2.91
C ALA A 31 1.55 -4.02 -3.80
N CYS A 32 2.81 -4.25 -4.12
CA CYS A 32 3.65 -3.39 -4.93
C CYS A 32 4.35 -4.22 -6.00
N LEU A 33 4.35 -3.72 -7.24
CA LEU A 33 5.14 -4.29 -8.33
C LEU A 33 6.53 -3.65 -8.33
N LEU A 34 7.57 -4.48 -8.31
CA LEU A 34 8.97 -4.06 -8.43
C LEU A 34 9.35 -3.88 -9.91
N PRO A 35 10.45 -3.17 -10.22
CA PRO A 35 10.83 -2.84 -11.60
C PRO A 35 11.01 -4.02 -12.56
N ASP A 36 11.27 -5.22 -12.05
CA ASP A 36 11.47 -6.44 -12.83
C ASP A 36 10.24 -7.35 -12.89
N GLY A 37 9.12 -6.91 -12.31
CA GLY A 37 7.86 -7.65 -12.27
C GLY A 37 7.67 -8.52 -11.02
N ASN A 38 8.66 -8.60 -10.12
CA ASN A 38 8.47 -9.24 -8.81
C ASN A 38 7.47 -8.44 -7.97
N ILE A 39 6.82 -9.12 -7.02
CA ILE A 39 5.76 -8.51 -6.21
C ILE A 39 6.16 -8.53 -4.75
N VAL A 40 5.94 -7.42 -4.06
CA VAL A 40 5.99 -7.38 -2.59
C VAL A 40 4.59 -7.16 -2.05
N THR A 41 4.21 -7.88 -1.01
CA THR A 41 2.94 -7.69 -0.30
C THR A 41 3.15 -7.34 1.16
N ALA A 42 2.13 -6.77 1.79
CA ALA A 42 2.10 -6.47 3.22
C ALA A 42 0.91 -7.18 3.89
N SER A 43 1.19 -7.96 4.93
CA SER A 43 0.22 -8.71 5.73
C SER A 43 0.21 -8.21 7.17
N SER A 44 -0.92 -7.67 7.63
CA SER A 44 -1.01 -7.09 8.98
C SER A 44 -1.02 -8.17 10.04
N ASP A 45 -1.92 -9.14 9.92
CA ASP A 45 -2.10 -10.20 10.91
C ASP A 45 -0.97 -11.25 10.84
N GLY A 46 -0.20 -11.22 9.74
CA GLY A 46 1.02 -12.01 9.58
C GLY A 46 2.28 -11.30 10.08
N ASP A 47 2.22 -10.02 10.45
CA ASP A 47 3.37 -9.20 10.86
C ASP A 47 4.56 -9.25 9.89
N HIS A 48 4.30 -9.19 8.58
CA HIS A 48 5.37 -9.27 7.59
C HIS A 48 5.07 -8.60 6.25
N ILE A 49 6.15 -8.30 5.53
CA ILE A 49 6.11 -8.17 4.07
C ILE A 49 6.65 -9.44 3.41
N CYS A 50 6.13 -9.77 2.24
CA CYS A 50 6.48 -10.98 1.50
C CYS A 50 6.92 -10.61 0.08
N LEU A 51 8.14 -10.98 -0.30
CA LEU A 51 8.67 -10.85 -1.66
C LEU A 51 8.37 -12.15 -2.42
N PHE A 52 7.59 -12.06 -3.48
CA PHE A 52 7.33 -13.13 -4.44
C PHE A 52 8.23 -12.98 -5.66
N ASP A 53 9.01 -14.02 -5.95
CA ASP A 53 9.78 -14.16 -7.18
C ASP A 53 8.91 -14.78 -8.27
N ILE A 54 8.46 -13.93 -9.20
CA ILE A 54 7.55 -14.27 -10.29
C ILE A 54 8.05 -13.82 -11.67
N LYS A 55 9.26 -13.27 -11.74
CA LYS A 55 9.87 -12.69 -12.96
C LYS A 55 9.87 -13.65 -14.16
N ASN A 56 10.05 -14.95 -13.91
CA ASN A 56 10.09 -15.98 -14.95
C ASN A 56 8.74 -16.69 -15.19
N GLY A 57 7.65 -16.07 -14.72
CA GLY A 57 6.33 -16.68 -14.69
C GLY A 57 6.19 -17.62 -13.49
N CYS A 58 5.01 -17.58 -12.89
CA CYS A 58 4.64 -18.49 -11.80
C CYS A 58 3.57 -19.45 -12.32
N PRO A 59 3.83 -20.76 -12.46
CA PRO A 59 2.88 -21.69 -13.04
C PRO A 59 1.65 -21.89 -12.13
N SER A 60 1.81 -21.76 -10.81
CA SER A 60 0.70 -21.61 -9.87
C SER A 60 1.10 -20.74 -8.66
N PRO A 61 0.14 -20.06 -8.00
CA PRO A 61 0.33 -19.35 -6.73
C PRO A 61 1.14 -20.11 -5.67
N GLU A 62 0.93 -21.43 -5.55
CA GLU A 62 1.56 -22.25 -4.51
C GLU A 62 3.03 -22.55 -4.80
N SER A 63 3.44 -22.39 -6.07
CA SER A 63 4.80 -22.67 -6.54
C SER A 63 5.72 -21.44 -6.50
N ALA A 64 5.19 -20.26 -6.17
CA ALA A 64 5.99 -19.03 -6.12
C ALA A 64 7.05 -19.14 -5.02
N LYS A 65 8.33 -19.00 -5.39
CA LYS A 65 9.38 -18.77 -4.40
C LYS A 65 9.07 -17.47 -3.66
N LYS A 66 9.11 -17.51 -2.33
CA LYS A 66 8.83 -16.33 -1.51
C LYS A 66 9.81 -16.16 -0.36
N LYS A 67 10.07 -14.90 0.01
CA LYS A 67 10.88 -14.52 1.17
C LYS A 67 10.08 -13.59 2.06
N ILE A 68 10.06 -13.90 3.36
CA ILE A 68 9.28 -13.19 4.38
C ILE A 68 10.22 -12.32 5.20
N TYR A 69 9.82 -11.07 5.43
CA TYR A 69 10.54 -10.10 6.24
C TYR A 69 9.60 -9.57 7.32
N TYR A 70 10.01 -9.69 8.59
CA TYR A 70 9.21 -9.22 9.70
C TYR A 70 8.99 -7.70 9.61
N LEU A 71 7.74 -7.29 9.75
CA LEU A 71 7.30 -5.91 9.90
C LEU A 71 5.97 -5.93 10.62
N LYS A 72 5.98 -5.51 11.89
CA LYS A 72 4.80 -5.54 12.75
C LYS A 72 3.63 -4.79 12.11
N PHE A 73 2.48 -5.44 12.00
CA PHE A 73 1.25 -4.89 11.44
C PHE A 73 1.48 -4.26 10.06
N ALA A 74 2.19 -4.94 9.16
CA ALA A 74 2.48 -4.42 7.82
C ALA A 74 1.19 -4.09 7.04
N HIS A 75 1.04 -2.85 6.59
CA HIS A 75 -0.18 -2.35 5.94
C HIS A 75 0.03 -1.77 4.54
N ALA A 76 1.21 -1.24 4.27
CA ALA A 76 1.48 -0.60 3.00
C ALA A 76 2.90 -0.89 2.50
N VAL A 77 3.02 -1.05 1.19
CA VAL A 77 4.27 -1.15 0.45
C VAL A 77 4.16 -0.28 -0.80
N VAL A 78 5.19 0.50 -1.11
CA VAL A 78 5.28 1.38 -2.28
C VAL A 78 6.72 1.37 -2.80
N TRP A 79 6.90 1.23 -4.11
CA TRP A 79 8.19 1.35 -4.75
C TRP A 79 8.50 2.82 -5.04
N ASP A 80 9.66 3.27 -4.62
CA ASP A 80 10.19 4.60 -4.92
C ASP A 80 11.22 4.47 -6.04
N LYS A 81 10.80 4.81 -7.25
CA LYS A 81 11.66 4.68 -8.43
C LYS A 81 12.82 5.66 -8.41
N LYS A 82 12.66 6.85 -7.83
CA LYS A 82 13.71 7.87 -7.80
C LYS A 82 14.86 7.41 -6.90
N ARG A 83 14.54 6.81 -5.76
CA ARG A 83 15.52 6.40 -4.74
C ARG A 83 15.91 4.93 -4.83
N GLU A 84 15.22 4.16 -5.67
CA GLU A 84 15.39 2.71 -5.82
C GLU A 84 15.20 1.97 -4.49
N LEU A 85 14.19 2.39 -3.73
CA LEU A 85 13.83 1.84 -2.43
C LEU A 85 12.39 1.34 -2.43
N LEU A 86 12.16 0.26 -1.69
CA LEU A 86 10.81 -0.13 -1.27
C LEU A 86 10.55 0.49 0.10
N TRP A 87 9.52 1.33 0.19
CA TRP A 87 8.98 1.79 1.46
C TRP A 87 7.91 0.82 1.95
N ALA A 88 8.04 0.33 3.18
CA ALA A 88 7.04 -0.52 3.82
C ALA A 88 6.61 0.09 5.15
N MET A 89 5.30 0.20 5.37
CA MET A 89 4.72 0.81 6.56
C MET A 89 4.00 -0.24 7.42
N GLY A 90 4.31 -0.24 8.71
CA GLY A 90 3.70 -1.11 9.72
C GLY A 90 2.96 -0.34 10.80
N LEU A 91 2.92 -0.91 12.00
CA LEU A 91 2.27 -0.32 13.18
C LEU A 91 2.92 1.00 13.59
N ASP A 92 4.24 0.98 13.73
CA ASP A 92 5.02 1.99 14.43
C ASP A 92 6.31 2.37 13.70
N GLU A 93 6.49 1.92 12.45
CA GLU A 93 7.59 2.34 11.58
C GLU A 93 7.20 2.41 10.09
N ILE A 94 7.89 3.28 9.34
CA ILE A 94 8.15 3.10 7.91
C ILE A 94 9.58 2.59 7.77
N ALA A 95 9.74 1.39 7.23
CA ALA A 95 11.01 0.78 6.89
C ALA A 95 11.36 1.03 5.41
N ALA A 96 12.63 1.32 5.14
CA ALA A 96 13.18 1.38 3.79
C ALA A 96 13.93 0.09 3.48
N PHE A 97 13.68 -0.48 2.31
CA PHE A 97 14.39 -1.66 1.83
C PHE A 97 15.07 -1.38 0.50
N LYS A 98 16.36 -1.72 0.39
CA LYS A 98 17.00 -1.91 -0.91
C LYS A 98 16.55 -3.24 -1.50
N TYR A 99 16.34 -3.24 -2.81
CA TYR A 99 16.00 -4.44 -3.56
C TYR A 99 17.17 -4.86 -4.44
N ALA A 100 17.58 -6.12 -4.34
CA ALA A 100 18.57 -6.73 -5.22
C ALA A 100 18.03 -8.02 -5.82
N GLN A 101 18.43 -8.31 -7.06
CA GLN A 101 17.93 -9.46 -7.82
C GLN A 101 18.85 -10.69 -7.77
N GLU A 102 20.15 -10.46 -7.61
CA GLU A 102 21.18 -11.49 -7.80
C GLU A 102 21.90 -11.83 -6.49
N PRO A 103 22.24 -13.10 -6.23
CA PRO A 103 21.94 -14.30 -7.04
C PRO A 103 20.48 -14.79 -6.91
N GLU A 104 19.71 -14.22 -5.99
CA GLU A 104 18.26 -14.39 -5.87
C GLU A 104 17.63 -13.10 -5.35
N PRO A 105 16.35 -12.80 -5.68
CA PRO A 105 15.65 -11.63 -5.18
C PRO A 105 15.71 -11.52 -3.64
N ILE A 106 16.06 -10.34 -3.14
CA ILE A 106 16.19 -10.07 -1.70
C ILE A 106 15.86 -8.60 -1.38
N LEU A 107 15.24 -8.40 -0.22
CA LEU A 107 15.09 -7.09 0.42
C LEU A 107 16.07 -6.95 1.58
N GLU A 108 16.83 -5.86 1.58
CA GLU A 108 17.72 -5.47 2.69
C GLU A 108 17.15 -4.23 3.37
N LYS A 109 16.77 -4.33 4.66
CA LYS A 109 16.31 -3.16 5.42
C LYS A 109 17.50 -2.23 5.65
N VAL A 110 17.43 -1.02 5.11
CA VAL A 110 18.50 -0.02 5.20
C VAL A 110 18.16 1.17 6.07
N ASP A 111 16.89 1.35 6.42
CA ASP A 111 16.44 2.47 7.25
C ASP A 111 15.12 2.14 7.95
N SER A 112 14.82 2.87 9.03
CA SER A 112 13.53 2.86 9.70
C SER A 112 13.21 4.21 10.35
N ILE A 113 12.04 4.74 10.02
CA ILE A 113 11.50 5.98 10.57
C ILE A 113 10.35 5.62 11.53
N PRO A 114 10.43 5.96 12.82
CA PRO A 114 9.37 5.66 13.77
C PRO A 114 8.10 6.46 13.48
N LEU A 115 6.94 5.83 13.65
CA LEU A 115 5.63 6.44 13.54
C LEU A 115 5.09 6.82 14.90
N SER A 116 4.59 8.04 15.01
CA SER A 116 3.98 8.55 16.22
C SER A 116 2.84 9.51 15.88
N GLY A 117 2.03 9.87 16.88
CA GLY A 117 0.91 10.80 16.72
C GLY A 117 -0.06 10.35 15.61
N ALA A 118 -0.34 11.24 14.66
CA ALA A 118 -1.25 10.97 13.54
C ALA A 118 -0.76 9.88 12.58
N ALA A 119 0.54 9.58 12.55
CA ALA A 119 1.12 8.60 11.65
C ALA A 119 1.18 7.18 12.26
N TYR A 120 1.02 7.04 13.58
CA TYR A 120 0.96 5.75 14.25
C TYR A 120 -0.20 4.90 13.73
N ASP A 121 -0.08 3.57 13.83
CA ASP A 121 -1.09 2.61 13.36
C ASP A 121 -1.36 2.77 11.86
N GLY A 122 -0.28 2.71 11.07
CA GLY A 122 -0.31 2.96 9.63
C GLY A 122 -1.28 2.02 8.90
N HIS A 123 -2.09 2.58 8.01
CA HIS A 123 -3.08 1.84 7.21
C HIS A 123 -2.82 1.95 5.70
N ASP A 124 -2.23 3.05 5.25
CA ASP A 124 -2.06 3.30 3.83
C ASP A 124 -0.90 4.24 3.51
N LEU A 125 -0.23 3.95 2.40
CA LEU A 125 0.83 4.75 1.81
C LEU A 125 0.52 4.90 0.32
N CYS A 126 0.40 6.13 -0.16
CA CYS A 126 -0.01 6.42 -1.54
C CYS A 126 0.69 7.69 -2.05
N ALA A 127 1.17 7.67 -3.30
CA ALA A 127 1.81 8.82 -3.91
C ALA A 127 0.89 10.05 -3.96
N VAL A 128 1.45 11.20 -3.64
CA VAL A 128 0.79 12.49 -3.89
C VAL A 128 1.01 12.81 -5.37
N GLN A 129 -0.08 12.86 -6.14
CA GLN A 129 0.02 13.02 -7.60
C GLN A 129 0.80 14.29 -7.97
N GLY A 130 1.82 14.13 -8.81
CA GLY A 130 2.66 15.22 -9.31
C GLY A 130 3.75 15.69 -8.34
N LEU A 131 3.84 15.10 -7.14
CA LEU A 131 4.87 15.41 -6.15
C LEU A 131 5.66 14.16 -5.79
N ASP A 132 6.89 14.37 -5.32
CA ASP A 132 7.77 13.31 -4.80
C ASP A 132 7.53 13.12 -3.29
N LEU A 133 6.26 12.97 -2.91
CA LEU A 133 5.77 12.85 -1.52
C LEU A 133 4.75 11.71 -1.44
N LEU A 134 4.59 11.13 -0.25
CA LEU A 134 3.60 10.09 0.01
C LEU A 134 2.57 10.57 1.04
N PHE A 135 1.28 10.41 0.74
CA PHE A 135 0.25 10.44 1.75
C PHE A 135 0.36 9.23 2.66
N MET A 136 0.21 9.44 3.95
CA MET A 136 0.15 8.42 4.97
C MET A 136 -1.15 8.51 5.75
N THR A 137 -1.84 7.39 5.91
CA THR A 137 -2.99 7.30 6.82
C THR A 137 -2.64 6.42 8.01
N GLY A 138 -3.00 6.84 9.21
CA GLY A 138 -2.91 6.04 10.44
C GLY A 138 -3.99 6.48 11.42
N LYS A 139 -3.60 6.95 12.62
CA LYS A 139 -4.53 7.66 13.52
C LYS A 139 -5.08 8.97 12.94
N GLY A 140 -4.39 9.55 11.95
CA GLY A 140 -4.83 10.71 11.17
C GLY A 140 -4.21 10.71 9.77
N LEU A 141 -4.07 11.90 9.18
CA LEU A 141 -3.41 12.12 7.90
C LEU A 141 -2.06 12.79 8.11
N SER A 142 -1.02 12.21 7.51
CA SER A 142 0.33 12.76 7.47
C SER A 142 0.88 12.71 6.03
N ILE A 143 1.96 13.43 5.79
CA ILE A 143 2.72 13.41 4.53
C ILE A 143 4.14 12.96 4.86
N PHE A 144 4.62 11.94 4.16
CA PHE A 144 6.01 11.51 4.22
C PHE A 144 6.79 12.13 3.07
N ASP A 145 7.90 12.76 3.44
CA ASP A 145 8.93 13.23 2.52
C ASP A 145 10.08 12.21 2.51
N PRO A 146 10.28 11.45 1.41
CA PRO A 146 11.31 10.42 1.36
C PRO A 146 12.73 10.98 1.17
N ASP A 147 12.91 12.22 0.69
CA ASP A 147 14.23 12.86 0.62
C ASP A 147 14.68 13.24 2.03
N GLU A 148 13.80 13.88 2.80
CA GLU A 148 14.10 14.32 4.16
C GLU A 148 13.98 13.21 5.21
N ARG A 149 13.30 12.10 4.88
CA ARG A 149 12.89 11.04 5.82
C ARG A 149 12.06 11.60 6.97
N LYS A 150 11.19 12.57 6.67
CA LYS A 150 10.36 13.26 7.66
C LYS A 150 8.89 13.02 7.41
N ILE A 151 8.15 13.02 8.51
CA ILE A 151 6.70 12.87 8.52
C ILE A 151 6.10 14.18 9.02
N TYR A 152 5.29 14.79 8.18
CA TYR A 152 4.59 16.03 8.45
C TYR A 152 3.14 15.74 8.80
N PHE A 153 2.68 16.24 9.95
CA PHE A 153 1.26 16.23 10.27
C PHE A 153 0.49 17.06 9.23
N SER A 154 -0.65 16.52 8.76
CA SER A 154 -1.51 17.21 7.81
C SER A 154 -2.88 17.52 8.41
N ALA A 155 -3.59 16.50 8.91
CA ALA A 155 -4.92 16.67 9.49
C ALA A 155 -5.32 15.55 10.44
N ASN A 156 -6.17 15.89 11.42
CA ASN A 156 -6.83 14.89 12.27
C ASN A 156 -8.08 14.37 11.55
N ILE A 157 -7.94 13.22 10.90
CA ILE A 157 -9.05 12.52 10.24
C ILE A 157 -9.15 11.12 10.83
N GLU A 158 -10.08 10.96 11.77
CA GLU A 158 -10.27 9.68 12.44
C GLU A 158 -10.79 8.60 11.50
N LYS A 159 -10.36 7.35 11.75
CA LYS A 159 -10.80 6.15 11.02
C LYS A 159 -10.50 6.21 9.51
N LEU A 160 -9.51 7.01 9.10
CA LEU A 160 -9.03 7.08 7.73
C LEU A 160 -8.23 5.82 7.39
N LYS A 161 -8.66 5.06 6.39
CA LYS A 161 -8.04 3.80 5.98
C LYS A 161 -7.36 3.85 4.61
N SER A 162 -7.75 4.82 3.78
CA SER A 162 -7.02 5.10 2.55
C SER A 162 -7.30 6.50 2.02
N ILE A 163 -6.39 6.96 1.19
CA ILE A 163 -6.44 8.23 0.48
C ILE A 163 -5.87 8.06 -0.92
N SER A 164 -6.41 8.81 -1.89
CA SER A 164 -5.91 8.84 -3.27
C SER A 164 -6.28 10.16 -3.92
N MET A 165 -5.41 10.68 -4.78
CA MET A 165 -5.57 11.98 -5.44
C MET A 165 -5.46 11.84 -6.96
N ASN A 166 -6.32 12.58 -7.68
CA ASN A 166 -6.21 12.76 -9.12
C ASN A 166 -6.71 14.14 -9.54
N ASN A 167 -5.89 14.92 -10.24
CA ASN A 167 -6.16 16.26 -10.76
C ASN A 167 -6.82 17.18 -9.74
N GLY A 168 -6.30 17.19 -8.50
CA GLY A 168 -6.86 17.99 -7.40
C GLY A 168 -8.01 17.33 -6.64
N ALA A 169 -8.68 16.32 -7.21
CA ALA A 169 -9.74 15.59 -6.53
C ALA A 169 -9.17 14.49 -5.63
N VAL A 170 -9.43 14.62 -4.32
CA VAL A 170 -8.97 13.66 -3.32
C VAL A 170 -10.14 12.81 -2.85
N ILE A 171 -10.01 11.49 -2.98
CA ILE A 171 -10.94 10.52 -2.41
C ILE A 171 -10.34 9.87 -1.16
N VAL A 172 -11.20 9.53 -0.22
CA VAL A 172 -10.83 8.81 1.00
C VAL A 172 -11.78 7.66 1.29
N MET A 173 -11.23 6.59 1.86
CA MET A 173 -12.03 5.59 2.58
C MET A 173 -11.89 5.88 4.07
N ARG A 174 -12.99 6.34 4.67
CA ARG A 174 -13.15 6.49 6.12
C ARG A 174 -14.16 5.45 6.59
N ALA A 175 -13.80 4.67 7.61
CA ALA A 175 -14.68 3.62 8.11
C ALA A 175 -15.90 4.20 8.84
N ASP A 176 -17.09 3.73 8.48
CA ASP A 176 -18.34 3.99 9.21
C ASP A 176 -18.60 2.89 10.23
N GLU A 177 -18.23 1.66 9.88
CA GLU A 177 -18.43 0.46 10.70
C GLU A 177 -17.13 -0.33 10.76
N SER A 178 -16.63 -0.59 11.97
CA SER A 178 -15.37 -1.31 12.21
C SER A 178 -14.21 -0.77 11.36
N TRP A 179 -13.85 -1.46 10.28
CA TRP A 179 -12.77 -1.13 9.36
C TRP A 179 -13.24 -0.69 7.96
N TRP A 180 -14.54 -0.67 7.68
CA TRP A 180 -15.07 -0.48 6.33
C TRP A 180 -16.17 0.59 6.22
N SER A 181 -16.50 0.94 4.97
CA SER A 181 -17.66 1.75 4.61
C SER A 181 -18.29 1.24 3.31
N GLN A 182 -19.59 1.52 3.11
CA GLN A 182 -20.25 1.34 1.81
C GLN A 182 -19.98 2.51 0.85
N SER A 183 -19.34 3.58 1.35
CA SER A 183 -19.16 4.83 0.63
C SER A 183 -17.70 5.23 0.56
N ILE A 184 -17.30 5.75 -0.61
CA ILE A 184 -16.06 6.48 -0.80
C ILE A 184 -16.41 7.97 -0.78
N ARG A 185 -15.55 8.82 -0.21
CA ARG A 185 -15.85 10.23 0.06
C ARG A 185 -14.86 11.17 -0.60
N LEU A 186 -15.30 12.39 -0.91
CA LEU A 186 -14.40 13.48 -1.32
C LEU A 186 -13.81 14.17 -0.08
N ALA A 187 -12.49 14.30 -0.02
CA ALA A 187 -11.85 15.09 1.03
C ALA A 187 -12.15 16.60 0.85
N GLY A 188 -12.23 17.35 1.94
CA GLY A 188 -12.46 18.81 1.92
C GLY A 188 -13.90 19.26 1.67
N ALA A 189 -14.76 18.42 1.08
CA ALA A 189 -16.17 18.71 0.83
C ALA A 189 -17.09 18.24 1.99
N GLY A 190 -16.71 18.49 3.24
CA GLY A 190 -17.44 17.96 4.41
C GLY A 190 -17.50 16.43 4.48
N MET A 191 -16.60 15.74 3.76
CA MET A 191 -16.57 14.28 3.63
C MET A 191 -17.84 13.68 3.00
N LEU A 192 -18.46 14.42 2.05
CA LEU A 192 -19.60 13.93 1.29
C LEU A 192 -19.25 12.68 0.46
N PRO A 193 -20.19 11.72 0.31
CA PRO A 193 -19.98 10.56 -0.55
C PRO A 193 -19.70 10.96 -2.01
N ALA A 194 -18.59 10.48 -2.55
CA ALA A 194 -18.30 10.46 -3.99
C ALA A 194 -19.10 9.35 -4.69
N GLY A 195 -19.42 8.28 -3.95
CA GLY A 195 -20.22 7.16 -4.42
C GLY A 195 -20.50 6.17 -3.29
N THR A 196 -21.61 5.44 -3.41
CA THR A 196 -22.04 4.44 -2.44
C THR A 196 -22.46 3.17 -3.17
N LEU A 197 -21.98 2.02 -2.71
CA LEU A 197 -22.41 0.70 -3.19
C LEU A 197 -23.03 -0.08 -2.03
N LYS A 198 -24.36 -0.22 -2.06
CA LYS A 198 -25.11 -0.87 -0.99
C LYS A 198 -24.68 -2.33 -0.85
N GLY A 199 -24.35 -2.75 0.37
CA GLY A 199 -23.84 -4.09 0.68
C GLY A 199 -22.32 -4.24 0.54
N ALA A 200 -21.61 -3.25 -0.01
CA ALA A 200 -20.15 -3.29 -0.09
C ALA A 200 -19.49 -3.10 1.29
N ARG A 201 -18.24 -3.56 1.43
CA ARG A 201 -17.38 -3.32 2.59
C ARG A 201 -16.02 -2.81 2.10
N PHE A 202 -15.97 -1.56 1.66
CA PHE A 202 -14.73 -0.97 1.16
C PHE A 202 -13.73 -0.74 2.30
N TYR A 203 -12.49 -1.16 2.09
CA TYR A 203 -11.35 -0.87 2.97
C TYR A 203 -10.34 0.10 2.34
N LYS A 204 -10.09 0.00 1.03
CA LYS A 204 -9.28 0.98 0.29
C LYS A 204 -9.97 1.41 -1.00
N ALA A 205 -9.69 2.64 -1.41
CA ALA A 205 -10.03 3.15 -2.73
C ALA A 205 -8.84 3.88 -3.37
N ARG A 206 -8.77 3.79 -4.69
CA ARG A 206 -7.73 4.41 -5.52
C ARG A 206 -8.34 4.98 -6.78
N TRP A 207 -7.86 6.14 -7.20
CA TRP A 207 -7.98 6.54 -8.59
C TRP A 207 -7.12 5.61 -9.45
N LEU A 208 -7.69 5.14 -10.57
CA LEU A 208 -6.93 4.38 -11.55
C LEU A 208 -6.26 5.37 -12.51
N VAL A 209 -5.04 5.78 -12.17
CA VAL A 209 -4.23 6.74 -12.93
C VAL A 209 -2.78 6.27 -12.98
N PRO A 210 -1.97 6.75 -13.94
CA PRO A 210 -0.54 6.44 -13.98
C PRO A 210 0.16 6.75 -12.67
N ASP A 211 0.99 5.83 -12.17
CA ASP A 211 1.78 6.01 -10.95
C ASP A 211 3.20 6.44 -11.33
N HIS A 212 3.39 7.75 -11.44
CA HIS A 212 4.70 8.32 -11.76
C HIS A 212 5.74 8.14 -10.65
N PHE A 213 5.32 7.94 -9.39
CA PHE A 213 6.23 7.76 -8.26
C PHE A 213 6.90 6.37 -8.31
N SER A 214 6.10 5.33 -8.54
CA SER A 214 6.61 3.96 -8.72
C SER A 214 7.12 3.70 -10.15
N GLY A 215 6.70 4.53 -11.11
CA GLY A 215 7.07 4.42 -12.52
C GLY A 215 6.34 3.31 -13.29
N ASN A 216 5.12 2.99 -12.88
CA ASN A 216 4.24 1.96 -13.45
C ASN A 216 2.93 2.54 -14.00
#